data_AF-A0A5E3W7R3-F1
#
_entry.id   AF-A0A5E3W7R3-F1
#
_cell.length_a   1.000
_cell.length_b   1.000
_cell.length_c   1.000
_cell.angle_alpha   90.00
_cell.angle_beta   90.00
_cell.angle_gamma   90.00
#
_symmetry.space_group_name_H-M   'P 1'
#
loop_
_entity.id
_entity.type
_entity.pdbx_description
1 polymer ?
#
loop_
_entity_poly.entity_id
_entity_poly.type
_entity_poly.pdbx_seq_one_letter_code
_entity_poly.pdbx_strand_id
1 'polypeptide(L)'
;MSLAEVSEARKARLIALRKRRAGEGDLSEPILSTRNFDPETRTLRKRPTGQDEEDTVEKAVAGLAERILSEDESRREQDLDLFNIAPKRPNWDLKRDMQKKLAKLDRQTQQAIHTLIRQRLAAQKGQSDDLVGAMRAAQPDEEPGSDEE
;
A
#
# COMPACT_ATOMS: atom_id res chain seq x y z
N MET A 1 13.25 35.82 14.00
CA MET A 1 12.85 37.14 14.53
C MET A 1 13.71 37.45 15.73
N SER A 2 14.48 38.54 15.67
CA SER A 2 15.36 38.97 16.76
C SER A 2 14.56 39.68 17.87
N LEU A 3 15.09 39.71 19.10
CA LEU A 3 14.46 40.44 20.22
C LEU A 3 14.30 41.94 19.91
N ALA A 4 15.25 42.51 19.17
CA ALA A 4 15.22 43.90 18.73
C ALA A 4 14.01 44.17 17.82
N GLU A 5 13.79 43.34 16.79
CA GLU A 5 12.66 43.44 15.86
C GLU A 5 11.30 43.41 16.58
N VAL A 6 11.15 42.51 17.56
CA VAL A 6 9.90 42.39 18.35
C VAL A 6 9.68 43.63 19.23
N SER A 7 10.75 44.20 19.80
CA SER A 7 10.68 45.40 20.62
C SER A 7 10.28 46.64 19.82
N GLU A 8 10.84 46.78 18.61
CA GLU A 8 10.56 47.87 17.68
C GLU A 8 9.14 47.78 17.13
N ALA A 9 8.68 46.58 16.75
CA ALA A 9 7.29 46.34 16.35
C ALA A 9 6.29 46.70 17.45
N ARG A 10 6.59 46.37 18.72
CA ARG A 10 5.75 46.74 19.87
C ARG A 10 5.73 48.25 20.09
N LYS A 11 6.89 48.91 20.02
CA LYS A 11 7.00 50.37 20.15
C LYS A 11 6.23 51.09 19.04
N ALA A 12 6.36 50.65 17.80
CA ALA A 12 5.63 51.18 16.65
C ALA A 12 4.11 51.03 16.83
N ARG A 13 3.65 49.86 17.26
CA ARG A 13 2.22 49.61 17.56
C ARG A 13 1.68 50.52 18.67
N LEU A 14 2.43 50.73 19.74
CA LEU A 14 2.03 51.63 20.84
C LEU A 14 1.97 53.10 20.38
N ILE A 15 2.90 53.53 19.53
CA ILE A 15 2.89 54.87 18.94
C ILE A 15 1.68 55.04 18.03
N ALA A 16 1.36 54.06 17.18
CA ALA A 16 0.17 54.07 16.32
C ALA A 16 -1.13 54.17 17.14
N LEU A 17 -1.26 53.39 18.22
CA LEU A 17 -2.41 53.47 19.14
C LEU A 17 -2.52 54.85 19.82
N ARG A 18 -1.38 55.46 20.20
CA ARG A 18 -1.37 56.79 20.81
C ARG A 18 -1.75 57.90 19.82
N LYS A 19 -1.25 57.84 18.58
CA LYS A 19 -1.63 58.77 17.50
C LYS A 19 -3.12 58.67 17.16
N ARG A 20 -3.65 57.45 17.06
CA ARG A 20 -5.09 57.22 16.84
C ARG A 20 -5.95 57.73 18.00
N ARG A 21 -5.51 57.58 19.26
CA ARG A 21 -6.19 58.17 20.43
C ARG A 21 -6.20 59.70 20.40
N ALA A 22 -5.18 60.31 19.80
CA ALA A 22 -5.07 61.76 19.61
C ALA A 22 -5.84 62.28 18.38
N GLY A 23 -6.50 61.40 17.59
CA GLY A 23 -7.30 61.79 16.43
C GLY A 23 -6.53 61.93 15.11
N GLU A 24 -5.21 61.78 15.11
CA GLU A 24 -4.33 61.88 13.92
C GLU A 24 -4.02 60.50 13.28
N GLY A 25 -4.85 59.49 13.51
CA GLY A 25 -4.59 58.12 13.08
C GLY A 25 -5.35 57.70 11.82
N ASP A 26 -4.66 57.06 10.89
CA ASP A 26 -5.29 56.35 9.76
C ASP A 26 -6.21 55.23 10.28
N LEU A 27 -7.42 55.12 9.72
CA LEU A 27 -8.48 54.21 10.16
C LEU A 27 -8.48 52.88 9.39
N SER A 28 -7.57 52.72 8.43
CA SER A 28 -7.46 51.57 7.53
C SER A 28 -7.19 50.25 8.24
N GLU A 29 -6.42 50.24 9.33
CA GLU A 29 -6.08 49.00 10.04
C GLU A 29 -6.98 48.72 11.26
N PRO A 30 -7.53 47.50 11.38
CA PRO A 30 -8.36 47.11 12.51
C PRO A 30 -7.53 46.98 13.80
N ILE A 31 -8.01 47.59 14.88
CA ILE A 31 -7.35 47.62 16.21
C ILE A 31 -7.22 46.20 16.81
N LEU A 32 -8.16 45.32 16.45
CA LEU A 32 -8.31 43.98 17.02
C LEU A 32 -8.38 42.96 15.89
N SER A 33 -7.63 41.87 16.03
CA SER A 33 -7.81 40.70 15.18
C SER A 33 -9.16 40.07 15.49
N THR A 34 -10.08 40.16 14.55
CA THR A 34 -11.38 39.49 14.64
C THR A 34 -11.20 38.01 14.32
N ARG A 35 -11.70 37.12 15.19
CA ARG A 35 -11.62 35.67 14.96
C ARG A 35 -12.45 35.25 13.75
N ASN A 36 -13.77 35.45 13.85
CA ASN A 36 -14.75 34.97 12.87
C ASN A 36 -15.45 36.11 12.11
N PHE A 37 -15.02 37.36 12.28
CA PHE A 37 -15.68 38.51 11.64
C PHE A 37 -14.80 39.10 10.55
N ASP A 38 -15.41 39.40 9.41
CA ASP A 38 -14.78 40.04 8.27
C ASP A 38 -15.09 41.54 8.29
N PRO A 39 -14.09 42.42 8.47
CA PRO A 39 -14.31 43.85 8.58
C PRO A 39 -14.84 44.49 7.29
N GLU A 40 -14.56 43.92 6.12
CA GLU A 40 -14.96 44.49 4.83
C GLU A 40 -16.44 44.19 4.54
N THR A 41 -16.85 42.93 4.67
CA THR A 41 -18.23 42.51 4.41
C THR A 41 -19.15 42.68 5.63
N ARG A 42 -18.58 42.98 6.80
CA ARG A 42 -19.27 43.05 8.10
C ARG A 42 -20.05 41.78 8.44
N THR A 43 -19.67 40.64 7.86
CA THR A 43 -20.30 39.35 8.10
C THR A 43 -19.33 38.37 8.73
N LEU A 44 -19.81 37.14 8.96
CA LEU A 44 -18.97 36.02 9.33
C LEU A 44 -17.93 35.77 8.24
N ARG A 45 -16.69 35.48 8.63
CA ARG A 45 -15.62 35.01 7.73
C ARG A 45 -16.07 33.68 7.14
N LYS A 46 -16.33 33.67 5.83
CA LYS A 46 -16.62 32.44 5.09
C LYS A 46 -15.31 31.84 4.61
N ARG A 47 -15.21 30.51 4.61
CA ARG A 47 -14.12 29.83 3.90
C ARG A 47 -14.25 30.18 2.41
N PRO A 48 -13.16 30.53 1.71
CA PRO A 48 -13.24 30.80 0.27
C PRO A 48 -13.83 29.59 -0.44
N THR A 49 -15.04 29.75 -0.97
CA THR A 49 -15.69 28.77 -1.84
C THR A 49 -14.89 28.69 -3.13
N GLY A 50 -14.06 27.66 -3.26
CA GLY A 50 -13.11 27.50 -4.37
C GLY A 50 -11.75 26.91 -3.95
N GLN A 51 -11.47 26.77 -2.66
CA GLN A 51 -10.42 25.85 -2.20
C GLN A 51 -11.01 24.44 -2.16
N ASP A 52 -11.10 23.82 -3.33
CA ASP A 52 -11.35 22.39 -3.42
C ASP A 52 -10.18 21.70 -2.73
N GLU A 53 -10.38 21.20 -1.50
CA GLU A 53 -9.36 20.41 -0.81
C GLU A 53 -8.95 19.27 -1.74
N GLU A 54 -7.70 19.25 -2.19
CA GLU A 54 -7.22 18.29 -3.21
C GLU A 54 -7.25 16.85 -2.70
N ASP A 55 -7.25 16.67 -1.38
CA ASP A 55 -7.15 15.39 -0.69
C ASP A 55 -8.46 15.02 0.02
N THR A 56 -9.53 14.79 -0.76
CA THR A 56 -10.80 14.25 -0.23
C THR A 56 -11.01 12.82 -0.70
N VAL A 57 -11.62 11.98 0.14
CA VAL A 57 -11.87 10.55 -0.15
C VAL A 57 -12.74 10.39 -1.40
N GLU A 58 -13.68 11.30 -1.64
CA GLU A 58 -14.53 11.29 -2.82
C GLU A 58 -13.71 11.42 -4.12
N LYS A 59 -12.64 12.23 -4.10
CA LYS A 59 -11.72 12.36 -5.24
C LYS A 59 -10.83 11.15 -5.42
N ALA A 60 -10.36 10.55 -4.32
CA ALA A 60 -9.52 9.35 -4.36
C ALA A 60 -10.28 8.12 -4.90
N VAL A 61 -11.59 8.05 -4.62
CA VAL A 61 -12.46 6.93 -5.04
C VAL A 61 -13.17 7.21 -6.37
N ALA A 62 -13.17 8.47 -6.84
CA ALA A 62 -13.71 8.83 -8.15
C ALA A 62 -13.07 7.98 -9.27
N GLY A 63 -13.90 7.31 -10.06
CA GLY A 63 -13.46 6.46 -11.17
C GLY A 63 -12.99 5.06 -10.80
N LEU A 64 -12.92 4.67 -9.52
CA LEU A 64 -12.58 3.29 -9.13
C LEU A 64 -13.63 2.29 -9.65
N ALA A 65 -14.91 2.66 -9.58
CA ALA A 65 -16.01 1.82 -10.09
C ALA A 65 -15.90 1.59 -11.60
N GLU A 66 -15.57 2.64 -12.37
CA GLU A 66 -15.38 2.55 -13.82
C GLU A 66 -14.19 1.65 -14.16
N ARG A 67 -13.08 1.74 -13.42
CA ARG A 67 -11.93 0.85 -13.59
C ARG A 67 -12.28 -0.61 -13.32
N ILE A 68 -12.97 -0.88 -12.22
CA ILE A 68 -13.40 -2.24 -11.87
C ILE A 68 -14.30 -2.81 -12.97
N LEU A 69 -15.28 -2.03 -13.46
CA LEU A 69 -16.15 -2.43 -14.55
C LEU A 69 -15.36 -2.72 -15.84
N SER A 70 -14.43 -1.84 -16.22
CA SER A 70 -13.60 -2.02 -17.42
C SER A 70 -12.67 -3.24 -17.33
N GLU A 71 -12.15 -3.55 -16.15
CA GLU A 71 -11.33 -4.74 -15.91
C GLU A 71 -12.17 -6.02 -15.97
N ASP A 72 -13.38 -5.98 -15.40
CA ASP A 72 -14.34 -7.07 -15.46
C ASP A 72 -14.81 -7.34 -16.90
N GLU A 73 -15.06 -6.30 -17.68
CA GLU A 73 -15.39 -6.39 -19.12
C GLU A 73 -14.21 -6.96 -19.90
N SER A 74 -12.99 -6.45 -19.69
CA SER A 74 -11.77 -6.99 -20.31
C SER A 74 -11.52 -8.46 -19.97
N ARG A 75 -11.86 -8.89 -18.75
CA ARG A 75 -11.75 -10.30 -18.31
C ARG A 75 -12.84 -11.19 -18.92
N ARG A 76 -14.00 -10.64 -19.26
CA ARG A 76 -15.09 -11.35 -19.95
C ARG A 76 -14.88 -11.40 -21.46
N GLU A 77 -14.24 -10.37 -22.02
CA GLU A 77 -13.84 -10.27 -23.44
C GLU A 77 -12.61 -11.13 -23.75
N GLN A 78 -11.75 -11.39 -22.77
CA GLN A 78 -10.80 -12.49 -22.87
C GLN A 78 -11.60 -13.76 -23.13
N ASP A 79 -11.40 -14.31 -24.34
CA ASP A 79 -12.11 -15.47 -24.86
C ASP A 79 -12.32 -16.49 -23.74
N LEU A 80 -13.59 -16.88 -23.53
CA LEU A 80 -13.92 -18.04 -22.70
C LEU A 80 -13.01 -19.17 -23.16
N ASP A 81 -12.07 -19.57 -22.33
CA ASP A 81 -11.12 -20.61 -22.69
C ASP A 81 -11.89 -21.93 -22.85
N LEU A 82 -12.25 -22.25 -24.10
CA LEU A 82 -13.03 -23.44 -24.46
C LEU A 82 -12.33 -24.72 -23.97
N PHE A 83 -11.01 -24.69 -23.79
CA PHE A 83 -10.24 -25.81 -23.25
C PHE A 83 -10.46 -26.02 -21.75
N ASN A 84 -10.82 -24.98 -20.99
CA ASN A 84 -11.18 -25.10 -19.58
C ASN A 84 -12.62 -25.61 -19.34
N ILE A 85 -13.50 -25.45 -20.34
CA ILE A 85 -14.90 -25.89 -20.30
C ILE A 85 -15.06 -27.34 -20.83
N ALA A 86 -14.05 -27.87 -21.52
CA ALA A 86 -14.03 -29.26 -21.94
C ALA A 86 -14.21 -30.22 -20.74
N PRO A 87 -14.89 -31.37 -20.92
CA PRO A 87 -15.09 -32.34 -19.87
C PRO A 87 -13.73 -32.84 -19.35
N LYS A 88 -13.41 -32.48 -18.10
CA LYS A 88 -12.16 -32.90 -17.45
C LYS A 88 -12.22 -34.38 -17.05
N ARG A 89 -11.04 -34.98 -16.81
CA ARG A 89 -10.92 -36.35 -16.30
C ARG A 89 -11.74 -36.51 -15.00
N PRO A 90 -12.42 -37.65 -14.74
CA PRO A 90 -13.26 -37.84 -13.55
C PRO A 90 -12.54 -37.60 -12.21
N ASN A 91 -11.22 -37.78 -12.16
CA ASN A 91 -10.39 -37.59 -10.97
C ASN A 91 -9.72 -36.21 -10.87
N TRP A 92 -10.03 -35.26 -11.78
CA TRP A 92 -9.33 -33.97 -11.82
C TRP A 92 -9.54 -33.17 -10.52
N ASP A 93 -10.78 -33.20 -10.00
CA ASP A 93 -11.17 -32.46 -8.80
C ASP A 93 -10.49 -33.06 -7.56
N LEU A 94 -10.48 -34.40 -7.50
CA LEU A 94 -9.77 -35.13 -6.46
C LEU A 94 -8.27 -34.79 -6.48
N LYS A 95 -7.63 -34.80 -7.65
CA LYS A 95 -6.22 -34.45 -7.79
C LYS A 95 -5.95 -33.02 -7.33
N ARG A 96 -6.76 -32.04 -7.77
CA ARG A 96 -6.61 -30.63 -7.39
C ARG A 96 -6.71 -30.44 -5.87
N ASP A 97 -7.71 -31.04 -5.26
CA ASP A 97 -7.96 -30.90 -3.83
C ASP A 97 -6.93 -31.66 -2.98
N MET A 98 -6.46 -32.81 -3.46
CA MET A 98 -5.35 -33.56 -2.85
C MET A 98 -4.02 -32.84 -2.99
N GLN A 99 -3.73 -32.20 -4.13
CA GLN A 99 -2.47 -31.51 -4.38
C GLN A 99 -2.23 -30.40 -3.35
N LYS A 100 -3.26 -29.65 -2.95
CA LYS A 100 -3.16 -28.64 -1.89
C LYS A 100 -2.77 -29.23 -0.52
N LYS A 101 -3.25 -30.43 -0.20
CA LYS A 101 -2.91 -31.14 1.05
C LYS A 101 -1.50 -31.74 0.96
N LEU A 102 -1.17 -32.35 -0.17
CA LEU A 102 0.14 -32.95 -0.44
C LEU A 102 1.25 -31.90 -0.44
N ALA A 103 1.04 -30.70 -1.00
CA ALA A 103 2.06 -29.64 -1.00
C ALA A 103 2.49 -29.24 0.41
N LYS A 104 1.56 -29.21 1.37
CA LYS A 104 1.89 -28.94 2.78
C LYS A 104 2.70 -30.07 3.41
N LEU A 105 2.31 -31.31 3.10
CA LEU A 105 2.97 -32.50 3.62
C LEU A 105 4.37 -32.65 3.02
N ASP A 106 4.52 -32.46 1.71
CA ASP A 106 5.78 -32.57 0.99
C ASP A 106 6.84 -31.62 1.57
N ARG A 107 6.46 -30.36 1.88
CA ARG A 107 7.36 -29.43 2.58
C ARG A 107 7.83 -29.97 3.93
N GLN A 108 6.96 -30.59 4.71
CA GLN A 108 7.33 -31.18 6.00
C GLN A 108 8.19 -32.44 5.82
N THR A 109 7.87 -33.25 4.82
CA THR A 109 8.65 -34.43 4.45
C THR A 109 10.06 -34.05 4.03
N GLN A 110 10.23 -33.03 3.18
CA GLN A 110 11.54 -32.51 2.79
C GLN A 110 12.33 -31.97 3.99
N GLN A 111 11.67 -31.27 4.91
CA GLN A 111 12.29 -30.83 6.16
C GLN A 111 12.77 -32.02 7.02
N ALA A 112 11.93 -33.05 7.17
CA ALA A 112 12.27 -34.27 7.90
C ALA A 112 13.40 -35.05 7.21
N ILE A 113 13.40 -35.17 5.88
CA ILE A 113 14.49 -35.78 5.11
C ILE A 113 15.79 -35.03 5.38
N HIS A 114 15.76 -33.70 5.32
CA HIS A 114 16.94 -32.89 5.56
C HIS A 114 17.46 -33.00 7.01
N THR A 115 16.59 -33.08 8.03
CA THR A 115 17.04 -33.33 9.40
C THR A 115 17.64 -34.72 9.58
N LEU A 116 17.03 -35.75 8.98
CA LEU A 116 17.55 -37.12 9.00
C LEU A 116 18.91 -37.23 8.30
N ILE A 117 19.09 -36.56 7.15
CA ILE A 117 20.38 -36.50 6.45
C ILE A 117 21.45 -35.87 7.34
N ARG A 118 21.15 -34.74 8.00
CA ARG A 118 22.08 -34.08 8.93
C ARG A 118 22.47 -34.98 10.09
N GLN A 119 21.51 -35.67 10.70
CA GLN A 119 21.76 -36.60 11.79
C GLN A 119 22.63 -37.77 11.33
N ARG A 120 22.34 -38.34 10.16
CA ARG A 120 23.13 -39.43 9.57
C ARG A 120 24.56 -39.00 9.27
N LEU A 121 24.76 -37.82 8.68
CA LEU A 121 26.09 -37.26 8.41
C LEU A 121 26.88 -36.99 9.70
N ALA A 122 26.23 -36.48 10.75
CA ALA A 122 26.87 -36.26 12.04
C ALA A 122 27.30 -37.58 12.71
N ALA A 123 26.50 -38.65 12.56
CA ALA A 123 26.82 -39.99 13.05
C ALA A 123 27.93 -40.68 12.24
N GLN A 124 28.02 -40.40 10.93
CA GLN A 124 29.01 -40.98 10.00
C GLN A 124 30.27 -40.12 9.81
N LYS A 125 30.59 -39.22 10.75
CA LYS A 125 31.74 -38.30 10.73
C LYS A 125 33.03 -39.00 10.24
N GLY A 126 33.29 -38.93 8.92
CA GLY A 126 34.31 -39.73 8.22
C GLY A 126 33.98 -40.12 6.76
N GLN A 127 32.72 -40.12 6.33
CA GLN A 127 32.30 -40.51 4.96
C GLN A 127 31.45 -39.43 4.24
N SER A 128 31.68 -38.14 4.53
CA SER A 128 30.78 -37.05 4.13
C SER A 128 30.74 -36.74 2.63
N ASP A 129 31.84 -36.96 1.91
CA ASP A 129 31.98 -36.46 0.53
C ASP A 129 31.27 -37.34 -0.51
N ASP A 130 31.11 -38.64 -0.23
CA ASP A 130 30.49 -39.61 -1.13
C ASP A 130 28.94 -39.50 -1.16
N LEU A 131 28.35 -39.06 -0.03
CA LEU A 131 26.90 -38.95 0.13
C LEU A 131 26.30 -37.72 -0.57
N VAL A 132 27.04 -36.61 -0.64
CA VAL A 132 26.60 -35.40 -1.34
C VAL A 132 26.54 -35.66 -2.86
N GLY A 133 27.46 -36.48 -3.39
CA GLY A 133 27.42 -36.96 -4.78
C GLY A 133 26.21 -37.84 -5.07
N ALA A 134 25.90 -38.80 -4.19
CA ALA A 134 24.76 -39.70 -4.33
C ALA A 134 23.39 -38.99 -4.26
N MET A 135 23.26 -37.95 -3.42
CA MET A 135 22.02 -37.17 -3.31
C MET A 135 21.74 -36.35 -4.58
N ARG A 136 22.80 -35.89 -5.26
CA ARG A 136 22.69 -35.17 -6.53
C ARG A 136 22.30 -36.09 -7.70
N ALA A 137 22.67 -37.36 -7.63
CA ALA A 137 22.28 -38.39 -8.60
C ALA A 137 20.86 -38.96 -8.36
N ALA A 138 20.31 -38.79 -7.15
CA ALA A 138 18.97 -39.25 -6.78
C ALA A 138 17.87 -38.19 -6.93
N GLN A 139 18.19 -36.99 -7.43
CA GLN A 139 17.16 -36.09 -7.93
C GLN A 139 16.57 -36.73 -9.19
N PRO A 140 15.27 -37.10 -9.20
CA PRO A 140 14.65 -37.53 -10.44
C PRO A 140 14.67 -36.35 -11.40
N ASP A 141 15.17 -36.56 -12.61
CA ASP A 141 14.86 -35.68 -13.73
C ASP A 141 13.34 -35.54 -13.78
N GLU A 142 12.82 -34.33 -13.55
CA GLU A 142 11.42 -34.04 -13.82
C GLU A 142 11.21 -34.24 -15.31
N GLU A 143 10.72 -35.43 -15.70
CA GLU A 143 10.24 -35.65 -17.05
C GLU A 143 9.16 -34.59 -17.33
N PRO A 144 9.32 -33.75 -18.37
CA PRO A 144 8.28 -32.84 -18.78
C PRO A 144 7.08 -33.70 -19.21
N GLY A 145 5.93 -33.43 -18.59
CA GLY A 145 4.75 -34.28 -18.62
C GLY A 145 4.44 -34.88 -19.99
N SER A 146 4.44 -36.21 -20.05
CA SER A 146 3.79 -36.99 -21.10
C SER A 146 2.26 -36.94 -20.91
N ASP A 147 1.68 -35.79 -21.24
CA ASP A 147 0.29 -35.72 -21.69
C ASP A 147 0.30 -35.80 -23.22
N GLU A 148 0.47 -37.03 -23.74
CA GLU A 148 -0.06 -37.39 -25.06
C GLU A 148 -1.29 -38.28 -24.84
N GLU A 149 -2.42 -37.83 -25.44
CA GLU A 149 -3.76 -38.42 -25.54
C GLU A 149 -4.81 -38.17 -24.41
#